data_AF-A0A918BTG1-F1
#
_entry.id   AF-A0A918BTG1-F1
#
_cell.length_a   1.000
_cell.length_b   1.000
_cell.length_c   1.000
_cell.angle_alpha   90.00
_cell.angle_beta   90.00
_cell.angle_gamma   90.00
#
_symmetry.space_group_name_H-M   'P 1'
#
loop_
_entity.id
_entity.type
_entity.pdbx_description
1 polymer ?
#
loop_
_entity_poly.entity_id
_entity_poly.type
_entity_poly.pdbx_seq_one_letter_code
_entity_poly.pdbx_strand_id
1 'polypeptide(L)' 'MIYIITRTPSSNAYPIFAQQGYENPREATGRIVCANCHLANKPVDIEVPQAVLPDTVFEAVVRILDFGLYIRRHAQT' A
#
# COMPACT_ATOMS: atom_id res chain seq x y z
N MET A 1 -20.03 -8.91 25.96
CA MET A 1 -18.97 -8.29 25.12
C MET A 1 -19.60 -7.99 23.76
N ILE A 2 -20.14 -6.79 23.58
CA ILE A 2 -20.78 -6.39 22.31
C ILE A 2 -19.65 -6.04 21.35
N TYR A 3 -19.45 -6.85 20.31
CA TYR A 3 -18.58 -6.51 19.19
C TYR A 3 -19.26 -5.41 18.39
N ILE A 4 -18.88 -4.15 18.65
CA ILE A 4 -19.27 -3.04 17.79
C ILE A 4 -18.54 -3.28 16.45
N ILE A 5 -19.28 -3.76 15.45
CA ILE A 5 -18.80 -3.84 14.07
C ILE A 5 -18.75 -2.40 13.53
N THR A 6 -17.70 -1.64 13.88
CA THR A 6 -17.44 -0.35 13.25
C THR A 6 -16.92 -0.61 11.84
N ARG A 7 -17.82 -0.60 10.85
CA ARG A 7 -17.43 -0.59 9.44
C ARG A 7 -16.69 0.71 9.17
N THR A 8 -15.38 0.65 8.91
CA THR A 8 -14.61 1.84 8.57
C THR A 8 -15.04 2.34 7.17
N PRO A 9 -15.21 3.66 6.99
CA PRO A 9 -15.62 4.20 5.69
C PRO A 9 -14.54 3.98 4.64
N SER A 10 -14.96 3.69 3.41
CA SER A 10 -14.10 3.61 2.23
C SER A 10 -13.45 4.95 1.95
N SER A 11 -12.12 4.98 1.88
CA SER A 11 -11.37 6.15 1.42
C SER A 11 -10.96 5.94 -0.04
N ASN A 12 -11.35 6.87 -0.92
CA ASN A 12 -10.75 6.94 -2.24
C ASN A 12 -9.32 7.49 -2.10
N ALA A 13 -8.38 6.88 -2.81
CA ALA A 13 -6.99 7.30 -2.83
C ALA A 13 -6.56 7.62 -4.27
N TYR A 14 -5.78 8.69 -4.43
CA TYR A 14 -5.39 9.22 -5.73
C TYR A 14 -3.87 9.37 -5.78
N PRO A 15 -3.14 8.38 -6.31
CA PRO A 15 -1.67 8.44 -6.40
C PRO A 15 -1.14 9.64 -7.19
N ILE A 16 -1.95 10.20 -8.11
CA ILE A 16 -1.58 11.35 -8.93
C ILE A 16 -1.18 12.58 -8.11
N PHE A 17 -1.80 12.80 -6.94
CA PHE A 17 -1.43 13.93 -6.08
C PHE A 17 -0.04 13.75 -5.46
N ALA A 18 0.36 12.51 -5.17
CA ALA A 18 1.72 12.22 -4.73
C ALA A 18 2.73 12.41 -5.88
N GLN A 19 2.38 11.93 -7.08
CA GLN A 19 3.22 12.06 -8.28
C GLN A 19 3.46 13.52 -8.70
N GLN A 20 2.47 14.40 -8.50
CA GLN A 20 2.57 15.81 -8.83
C GLN A 20 3.20 16.65 -7.70
N GLY A 21 2.99 16.25 -6.44
CA GLY A 21 3.40 17.03 -5.27
C GLY A 21 4.78 16.71 -4.72
N TYR A 22 5.36 15.56 -5.09
CA TYR A 22 6.62 15.08 -4.54
C TYR A 22 7.48 14.41 -5.61
N GLU A 23 8.75 14.80 -5.69
CA GLU A 23 9.73 14.16 -6.59
C GLU A 23 9.97 12.69 -6.20
N ASN A 24 10.05 12.42 -4.90
CA ASN A 24 10.21 11.08 -4.36
C ASN A 24 9.00 10.71 -3.47
N PRO A 25 8.33 9.57 -3.71
CA PRO A 25 7.19 9.15 -2.90
C PRO A 25 7.57 8.72 -1.47
N ARG A 26 8.86 8.60 -1.15
CA ARG A 26 9.39 8.19 0.15
C ARG A 26 10.32 9.25 0.72
N GLU A 27 10.00 9.73 1.91
CA GLU A 27 10.82 10.68 2.67
C GLU A 27 12.07 9.98 3.25
N ALA A 28 13.08 10.76 3.65
CA ALA A 28 14.32 10.24 4.23
C ALA A 28 14.11 9.42 5.52
N THR A 29 13.02 9.69 6.25
CA THR A 29 12.58 8.94 7.44
C THR A 29 12.00 7.56 7.10
N GLY A 30 11.74 7.31 5.81
CA GLY A 30 11.00 6.15 5.33
C GLY A 30 9.47 6.34 5.29
N ARG A 31 8.95 7.49 5.74
CA ARG A 31 7.52 7.84 5.63
C ARG A 31 7.11 7.98 4.17
N ILE A 32 5.93 7.48 3.83
CA ILE A 32 5.34 7.63 2.49
C ILE A 32 4.50 8.91 2.44
N VAL A 33 4.68 9.72 1.39
CA VAL A 33 4.06 11.05 1.27
C VAL A 33 2.53 11.03 1.26
N CYS A 34 1.91 9.88 0.96
CA CYS A 34 0.47 9.66 1.09
C CYS A 34 -0.05 9.96 2.51
N ALA A 35 0.79 9.77 3.53
CA ALA A 35 0.46 10.04 4.93
C ALA A 35 0.38 11.54 5.27
N ASN A 36 0.71 12.45 4.33
CA ASN A 36 0.54 13.89 4.51
C ASN A 36 -0.91 14.33 4.27
N CYS A 37 -1.71 13.50 3.57
CA CYS A 37 -3.15 13.73 3.34
C CYS A 37 -4.03 12.67 4.02
N HIS A 38 -3.63 11.39 3.96
CA HIS A 38 -4.34 10.29 4.61
C HIS A 38 -3.85 10.11 6.04
N LEU A 39 -4.42 10.90 6.95
CA LEU A 39 -3.95 11.02 8.35
C LEU A 39 -4.28 9.80 9.23
N ALA A 40 -5.29 9.00 8.83
CA ALA A 40 -5.64 7.78 9.53
C ALA A 40 -4.68 6.64 9.16
N ASN A 41 -4.17 5.94 10.17
CA ASN A 41 -3.33 4.78 9.95
C ASN A 41 -4.18 3.52 9.74
N LYS A 42 -3.90 2.77 8.68
CA LYS A 42 -4.51 1.48 8.37
C LYS A 42 -3.40 0.47 8.05
N PRO A 43 -3.50 -0.77 8.54
CA PRO A 43 -2.46 -1.76 8.29
C PRO A 43 -2.46 -2.20 6.82
N VAL A 44 -1.26 -2.34 6.26
CA VAL A 44 -0.99 -2.81 4.91
C VAL A 44 -0.01 -3.96 5.01
N ASP A 45 -0.22 -4.99 4.21
CA ASP A 45 0.63 -6.17 4.14
C ASP A 45 1.16 -6.38 2.71
N ILE A 46 2.36 -6.94 2.60
CA ILE A 46 3.02 -7.24 1.33
C ILE A 46 3.61 -8.65 1.36
N GLU A 47 3.20 -9.46 0.40
CA GLU A 47 3.75 -10.79 0.18
C GLU A 47 4.55 -10.80 -1.12
N VAL A 48 5.78 -11.30 -1.02
CA VAL A 48 6.71 -11.51 -2.12
C VAL A 48 7.44 -12.84 -1.90
N PRO A 49 7.92 -13.51 -2.97
CA PRO A 49 8.77 -14.69 -2.81
C PRO A 49 10.02 -14.36 -2.01
N GLN A 50 10.52 -15.32 -1.24
CA GLN A 50 11.73 -15.14 -0.42
C GLN A 50 12.98 -14.85 -1.27
N ALA A 51 13.06 -15.45 -2.46
CA ALA A 51 14.13 -15.23 -3.41
C ALA A 51 13.57 -15.30 -4.84
N VAL A 52 14.23 -14.59 -5.76
CA VAL A 52 13.87 -14.45 -7.17
C VAL A 52 15.15 -14.51 -8.00
N LEU A 53 15.09 -15.18 -9.16
CA LEU A 53 16.23 -15.23 -10.09
C LEU A 53 16.31 -13.91 -10.88
N PRO A 54 17.52 -13.49 -11.33
CA PRO A 54 17.65 -12.32 -12.19
C PRO A 54 16.82 -12.45 -13.47
N ASP A 55 16.29 -11.33 -13.96
CA ASP A 55 15.44 -11.25 -15.16
C ASP A 55 14.21 -12.18 -15.12
N THR A 56 13.66 -12.44 -13.93
CA THR A 56 12.43 -13.23 -13.78
C THR A 56 11.24 -12.41 -13.31
N VAL A 57 10.07 -12.74 -13.84
CA VAL A 57 8.80 -12.13 -13.43
C VAL A 57 8.25 -12.86 -12.21
N PHE A 58 7.92 -12.12 -11.17
CA PHE A 58 7.28 -12.63 -9.96
C PHE A 58 6.08 -11.80 -9.54
N GLU A 59 5.25 -12.35 -8.67
CA GLU A 59 4.08 -11.64 -8.13
C GLU A 59 4.41 -10.93 -6.82
N ALA A 60 4.13 -9.64 -6.78
CA ALA A 60 4.03 -8.88 -5.55
C ALA A 60 2.56 -8.67 -5.22
N VAL A 61 2.18 -9.09 -4.02
CA VAL A 61 0.82 -9.07 -3.53
C VAL A 61 0.72 -8.03 -2.42
N VAL A 62 -0.12 -7.01 -2.61
CA VAL A 62 -0.35 -5.97 -1.59
C VAL A 62 -1.78 -6.09 -1.07
N ARG A 63 -1.93 -6.20 0.25
CA ARG A 63 -3.23 -6.28 0.93
C ARG A 63 -3.45 -5.01 1.76
N ILE A 64 -4.57 -4.35 1.54
CA ILE A 64 -5.04 -3.27 2.41
C ILE A 64 -6.11 -3.87 3.32
N LEU A 65 -5.67 -4.28 4.52
CA LEU A 65 -6.35 -5.28 5.36
C LEU A 65 -7.75 -4.87 5.82
N ASP A 66 -8.07 -3.58 5.79
CA ASP A 66 -9.37 -3.07 6.22
C ASP A 66 -10.39 -2.93 5.07
N PHE A 67 -9.94 -2.98 3.81
CA PHE A 67 -10.82 -2.86 2.63
C PHE A 67 -11.04 -4.19 1.91
N GLY A 68 -10.38 -5.28 2.34
CA GLY A 68 -10.34 -6.52 1.57
C GLY A 68 -9.79 -6.31 0.15
N LEU A 69 -9.09 -5.18 -0.08
CA LEU A 69 -8.55 -4.85 -1.39
C LEU A 69 -7.21 -5.57 -1.55
N TYR A 70 -7.10 -6.27 -2.66
CA TYR A 70 -5.96 -7.06 -3.05
C TYR A 70 -5.42 -6.54 -4.37
N ILE A 71 -4.18 -6.07 -4.36
CA ILE A 71 -3.49 -5.60 -5.55
C ILE A 71 -2.43 -6.63 -5.91
N ARG A 72 -2.59 -7.27 -7.08
CA ARG A 72 -1.59 -8.14 -7.69
C ARG A 72 -0.83 -7.38 -8.77
N ARG A 73 0.50 -7.34 -8.67
CA ARG A 73 1.35 -6.76 -9.70
C ARG A 73 2.48 -7.75 -10.02
N HIS A 74 2.76 -7.89 -11.31
CA HIS A 74 3.97 -8.55 -11.77
C HIS A 74 5.13 -7.57 -11.68
N ALA A 75 6.20 -7.98 -11.01
CA ALA A 75 7.46 -7.26 -10.95
C ALA A 75 8.55 -8.10 -11.62
N GLN A 76 9.57 -7.42 -12.13
CA GLN A 76 10.73 -8.05 -12.76
C GLN A 76 11.98 -7.55 -12.02
N THR A 77 12.89 -8.48 -11.78
CA THR A 77 14.17 -8.24 -11.09
C THR A 77 15.24 -7.72 -12.01
#